data_AF-A0A9E1KTZ3-F1
#
_entry.id   AF-A0A9E1KTZ3-F1
#
_cell.length_a   1.000
_cell.length_b   1.000
_cell.length_c   1.000
_cell.angle_alpha   90.00
_cell.angle_beta   90.00
_cell.angle_gamma   90.00
#
_symmetry.space_group_name_H-M   'P 1'
#
loop_
_entity.id
_entity.type
_entity.pdbx_description
1 polymer ?
#
loop_
_entity_poly.entity_id
_entity_poly.type
_entity_poly.pdbx_seq_one_letter_code
_entity_poly.pdbx_strand_id
1 'polypeptide(L)' 'MKQITTIFKTWKERSLQRKQLAVLNDTMLRDIGLTRDDAIYESYKSAWKK' A
#
# COMPACT_ATOMS: atom_id res chain seq x y z
N MET A 1 -26.57 7.66 -2.41
CA MET A 1 -25.49 6.86 -3.04
C MET A 1 -24.10 7.54 -2.94
N LYS A 2 -23.66 7.97 -1.74
CA LYS A 2 -22.33 8.64 -1.58
C LYS A 2 -21.27 7.79 -0.87
N GLN A 3 -21.65 6.84 -0.01
CA GLN A 3 -20.67 6.09 0.78
C GLN A 3 -19.95 4.98 -0.01
N ILE A 4 -20.68 4.27 -0.89
CA ILE A 4 -20.12 3.15 -1.66
C ILE A 4 -18.98 3.61 -2.57
N THR A 5 -19.13 4.77 -3.23
CA THR A 5 -18.10 5.34 -4.11
C THR A 5 -16.85 5.77 -3.35
N THR A 6 -16.99 6.25 -2.11
CA THR A 6 -15.85 6.57 -1.24
C THR A 6 -15.05 5.33 -0.88
N ILE A 7 -15.72 4.22 -0.56
CA ILE A 7 -15.06 2.94 -0.23
C ILE A 7 -14.22 2.46 -1.41
N PHE A 8 -14.79 2.41 -2.62
CA PHE A 8 -14.06 2.02 -3.82
C PHE A 8 -12.86 2.93 -4.12
N LYS A 9 -12.99 4.24 -3.90
CA LYS A 9 -11.90 5.19 -4.09
C LYS A 9 -10.75 4.96 -3.11
N THR A 10 -11.06 4.82 -1.82
CA THR A 10 -10.06 4.52 -0.79
C THR A 10 -9.37 3.18 -1.05
N TRP A 11 -10.07 2.19 -1.55
CA TRP A 11 -9.47 0.89 -1.91
C TRP A 11 -8.52 1.00 -3.08
N LYS A 12 -8.90 1.75 -4.12
CA LYS A 12 -8.04 2.02 -5.27
C LYS A 12 -6.77 2.77 -4.85
N GLU A 13 -6.91 3.79 -4.00
CA GLU A 13 -5.79 4.57 -3.46
C GLU A 13 -4.84 3.70 -2.64
N ARG A 14 -5.36 2.86 -1.73
CA ARG A 14 -4.54 1.92 -0.95
C ARG A 14 -3.83 0.88 -1.81
N SER A 15 -4.51 0.35 -2.83
CA SER A 15 -3.91 -0.59 -3.79
C SER A 15 -2.75 0.06 -4.56
N LEU A 16 -2.92 1.32 -4.97
CA LEU A 16 -1.88 2.08 -5.66
C LEU A 16 -0.68 2.36 -4.74
N GLN A 17 -0.93 2.82 -3.51
CA GLN A 17 0.13 3.07 -2.51
C GLN A 17 0.94 1.81 -2.20
N ARG A 18 0.29 0.66 -2.08
CA ARG A 18 0.96 -0.64 -1.85
C ARG A 18 1.82 -1.08 -3.02
N LYS A 19 1.38 -0.84 -4.26
CA LYS A 19 2.20 -1.07 -5.45
C LYS A 19 3.40 -0.12 -5.51
N GLN A 20 3.21 1.14 -5.16
CA GLN A 20 4.29 2.12 -5.10
C GLN A 20 5.35 1.72 -4.05
N LEU A 21 4.90 1.22 -2.89
CA LEU A 21 5.79 0.72 -1.84
C LEU A 21 6.69 -0.43 -2.33
N ALA A 22 6.15 -1.34 -3.15
CA ALA A 22 6.93 -2.44 -3.73
C ALA A 22 7.97 -1.98 -4.77
N VAL A 23 7.75 -0.82 -5.40
CA VAL A 23 8.64 -0.25 -6.44
C VAL A 23 9.77 0.60 -5.83
N LEU A 24 9.68 0.99 -4.55
CA LEU A 24 10.74 1.74 -3.88
C LEU A 24 12.05 0.92 -3.84
N ASN A 25 13.17 1.61 -3.99
CA ASN A 25 14.50 1.00 -3.81
C ASN A 25 14.84 0.89 -2.31
N ASP A 26 15.84 0.08 -1.96
CA ASP A 26 16.17 -0.21 -0.55
C ASP A 26 16.58 1.03 0.25
N THR A 27 17.22 2.00 -0.38
CA THR A 27 17.60 3.26 0.27
C THR A 27 16.37 4.07 0.66
N MET A 28 15.41 4.23 -0.26
CA MET A 28 14.15 4.93 0.02
C MET A 28 13.32 4.22 1.09
N LEU A 29 13.36 2.89 1.13
CA LEU A 29 12.71 2.11 2.20
C LEU A 29 13.38 2.37 3.55
N ARG A 30 14.72 2.37 3.61
CA ARG A 30 15.46 2.68 4.85
C ARG A 30 15.22 4.11 5.34
N ASP A 31 15.10 5.08 4.44
CA ASP A 31 14.83 6.47 4.82
C ASP A 31 13.49 6.63 5.55
N ILE A 32 12.52 5.76 5.27
CA ILE A 32 11.22 5.71 5.97
C ILE A 32 11.16 4.62 7.05
N GLY A 33 12.30 4.01 7.39
CA GLY A 33 12.41 3.00 8.46
C GLY A 33 11.81 1.64 8.12
N LEU A 34 11.66 1.30 6.83
CA LEU A 34 11.14 0.02 6.38
C LEU A 34 12.24 -0.85 5.77
N THR A 35 12.09 -2.16 5.92
CA THR A 35 12.89 -3.15 5.19
C THR A 35 12.19 -3.57 3.89
N ARG A 36 12.93 -4.25 3.02
CA ARG A 36 12.36 -4.88 1.82
C ARG A 36 11.27 -5.88 2.17
N ASP A 37 11.46 -6.66 3.24
CA ASP A 37 10.47 -7.63 3.72
C ASP A 37 9.19 -6.96 4.22
N ASP A 38 9.30 -5.82 4.92
CA ASP A 38 8.14 -5.04 5.35
C ASP A 38 7.34 -4.52 4.15
N ALA A 39 8.03 -3.96 3.15
CA ALA A 39 7.40 -3.46 1.93
C ALA A 39 6.66 -4.57 1.16
N ILE A 40 7.29 -5.75 1.06
CA ILE A 40 6.69 -6.93 0.45
C ILE A 40 5.46 -7.39 1.24
N TYR A 41 5.59 -7.55 2.56
CA TYR A 41 4.50 -7.95 3.45
C TYR A 41 3.29 -7.00 3.37
N GLU A 42 3.53 -5.68 3.39
CA GLU A 42 2.48 -4.68 3.24
C GLU A 42 1.85 -4.69 1.84
N SER A 43 2.64 -4.96 0.79
CA SER A 43 2.14 -5.06 -0.58
C SER A 43 1.19 -6.25 -0.79
N TYR A 44 1.44 -7.37 -0.09
CA TYR A 44 0.64 -8.59 -0.18
C TYR A 44 -0.63 -8.56 0.68
N LYS A 45 -0.82 -7.55 1.54
CA LYS A 45 -2.08 -7.42 2.27
C LYS A 45 -3.22 -7.25 1.28
N SER A 46 -4.20 -8.12 1.39
CA SER A 46 -5.46 -8.02 0.65
C SER A 46 -6.15 -6.68 0.95
N ALA A 47 -6.85 -6.10 -0.03
CA ALA A 47 -7.62 -4.86 0.16
C ALA A 47 -8.69 -4.98 1.25
N TRP A 48 -9.06 -6.22 1.59
CA TRP A 48 -10.07 -6.59 2.59
C TRP A 48 -9.50 -6.69 4.01
N LYS A 49 -8.17 -6.72 4.18
CA LYS A 49 -7.52 -6.74 5.50
C LYS A 49 -7.11 -5.31 5.87
N LYS A 50 -7.74 -4.82 6.94
CA LYS A 50 -7.59 -3.46 7.46
C LYS A 50 -6.20 -3.23 8.03
#